data_AF-A0A965J2L0-F1
#
_entry.id   AF-A0A965J2L0-F1
#
_cell.length_a   1.000
_cell.length_b   1.000
_cell.length_c   1.000
_cell.angle_alpha   90.00
_cell.angle_beta   90.00
_cell.angle_gamma   90.00
#
_symmetry.space_group_name_H-M   'P 1'
#
loop_
_entity.id
_entity.type
_entity.pdbx_description
1 polymer ?
#
loop_
_entity_poly.entity_id
_entity_poly.type
_entity_poly.pdbx_seq_one_letter_code
_entity_poly.pdbx_strand_id
1 'polypeptide(L)'
;MGFLFWDWGFYFILLFFLLDQLARVVFLPLRLKKLQVKPSTANQFFLRSLVWFIVELVIVHCCVYLQQPSIDFQREFTAFWTYEEIGFQQGWLLVPLLVLNEWMRITQEEKQRLPHAYRVAVLQKQQVNAYLRMGFFAVANGLLVFVILPEAALTVGFLGFLTLLVFYPKVK
;
A
#
# COMPACT_ATOMS: atom_id res chain seq x y z
N MET A 1 -8.10 -6.52 13.48
CA MET A 1 -9.48 -7.05 13.44
C MET A 1 -9.56 -8.19 12.43
N GLY A 2 -9.36 -7.97 11.13
CA GLY A 2 -9.41 -9.05 10.12
C GLY A 2 -8.59 -10.32 10.43
N PHE A 3 -7.29 -10.19 10.75
CA PHE A 3 -6.46 -11.35 11.14
C PHE A 3 -6.91 -12.07 12.43
N LEU A 4 -7.43 -11.32 13.41
CA LEU A 4 -7.74 -11.84 14.76
C LEU A 4 -9.18 -12.33 14.90
N PHE A 5 -10.09 -11.86 14.04
CA PHE A 5 -11.53 -12.11 14.15
C PHE A 5 -12.10 -12.78 12.89
N TRP A 6 -11.46 -12.65 11.74
CA TRP A 6 -11.99 -13.06 10.43
C TRP A 6 -11.06 -14.02 9.66
N ASP A 7 -10.05 -14.59 10.34
CA ASP A 7 -9.09 -15.58 9.81
C ASP A 7 -8.42 -15.17 8.48
N TRP A 8 -8.25 -13.87 8.26
CA TRP A 8 -7.59 -13.37 7.05
C TRP A 8 -6.14 -13.84 7.00
N GLY A 9 -5.78 -14.56 5.94
CA GLY A 9 -4.39 -14.94 5.69
C GLY A 9 -3.48 -13.73 5.46
N PHE A 10 -2.17 -13.92 5.63
CA PHE A 10 -1.19 -12.85 5.43
C PHE A 10 -1.30 -12.20 4.04
N TYR A 11 -1.48 -13.02 2.99
CA TYR A 11 -1.62 -12.51 1.62
C TYR A 11 -2.89 -11.66 1.42
N PHE A 12 -4.00 -12.00 2.11
CA PHE A 12 -5.23 -11.22 2.05
C PHE A 12 -5.02 -9.78 2.55
N ILE A 13 -4.28 -9.62 3.64
CA ILE A 13 -3.91 -8.31 4.21
C ILE A 13 -3.00 -7.54 3.24
N LEU A 14 -2.06 -8.24 2.61
CA LEU A 14 -1.16 -7.65 1.62
C LEU A 14 -1.90 -7.18 0.37
N LEU A 15 -2.93 -7.92 -0.09
CA LEU A 15 -3.78 -7.49 -1.21
C LEU A 15 -4.53 -6.20 -0.89
N PHE A 16 -5.12 -6.09 0.30
CA PHE A 16 -5.76 -4.84 0.74
C PHE A 16 -4.75 -3.67 0.73
N PHE A 17 -3.57 -3.90 1.27
CA PHE A 17 -2.50 -2.92 1.30
C PHE A 17 -2.05 -2.51 -0.12
N LEU A 18 -1.84 -3.47 -1.03
CA LEU A 18 -1.44 -3.23 -2.41
C LEU A 18 -2.51 -2.44 -3.18
N LEU A 19 -3.79 -2.74 -2.98
CA LEU A 19 -4.89 -1.98 -3.58
C LEU A 19 -4.95 -0.54 -3.06
N ASP A 20 -4.71 -0.31 -1.76
CA ASP A 20 -4.58 1.04 -1.21
C ASP A 20 -3.38 1.80 -1.81
N GLN A 21 -2.23 1.14 -1.99
CA GLN A 21 -1.08 1.75 -2.67
C GLN A 21 -1.36 2.05 -4.14
N LEU A 22 -2.04 1.14 -4.85
CA LEU A 22 -2.45 1.35 -6.23
C LEU A 22 -3.36 2.57 -6.34
N ALA A 23 -4.36 2.70 -5.47
CA ALA A 23 -5.25 3.85 -5.44
C ALA A 23 -4.45 5.16 -5.26
N ARG A 24 -3.47 5.19 -4.34
CA ARG A 24 -2.59 6.37 -4.18
C ARG A 24 -1.83 6.74 -5.46
N VAL A 25 -1.33 5.75 -6.20
CA VAL A 25 -0.60 5.97 -7.46
C VAL A 25 -1.56 6.45 -8.56
N VAL A 26 -2.75 5.85 -8.68
CA VAL A 26 -3.77 6.25 -9.67
C VAL A 26 -4.26 7.68 -9.44
N PHE A 27 -4.42 8.10 -8.19
CA PHE A 27 -4.87 9.46 -7.84
C PHE A 27 -3.74 10.50 -7.80
N LEU A 28 -2.47 10.08 -7.91
CA LEU A 28 -1.32 10.97 -7.86
C LEU A 28 -1.31 12.06 -8.96
N PRO A 29 -1.62 11.77 -10.24
CA PRO A 29 -1.70 12.79 -11.28
C PRO A 29 -2.73 13.88 -10.97
N LEU A 30 -3.89 13.50 -10.43
CA LEU A 30 -4.93 14.45 -10.01
C LEU A 30 -4.40 15.38 -8.89
N ARG A 31 -3.69 14.81 -7.91
CA ARG A 31 -3.06 15.58 -6.82
C ARG A 31 -1.99 16.54 -7.33
N LEU A 32 -1.11 16.07 -8.21
CA LEU A 32 -0.04 16.89 -8.80
C LEU A 32 -0.60 18.05 -9.64
N LYS A 33 -1.68 17.81 -10.40
CA LYS A 33 -2.37 18.85 -11.16
C LYS A 33 -2.96 19.93 -10.24
N LYS A 34 -3.62 19.52 -9.14
CA LYS A 34 -4.16 20.45 -8.13
C LYS A 34 -3.10 21.28 -7.42
N LEU A 35 -1.88 20.73 -7.28
CA LEU A 35 -0.73 21.43 -6.73
C LEU A 35 0.00 22.33 -7.75
N GLN A 36 -0.47 22.39 -9.00
CA GLN A 36 0.13 23.18 -10.08
C GLN A 36 1.63 22.86 -10.28
N VAL A 37 2.01 21.59 -10.06
CA VAL A 37 3.38 21.13 -10.31
C VAL A 37 3.64 21.17 -11.82
N LYS A 38 4.83 21.60 -12.22
CA LYS A 38 5.24 21.64 -13.64
C LYS A 38 5.04 20.25 -14.28
N PRO A 39 4.49 20.16 -15.52
CA PRO A 39 4.17 18.88 -16.15
C PRO A 39 5.35 17.89 -16.21
N SER A 40 6.56 18.37 -16.50
CA SER A 40 7.76 17.53 -16.55
C SER A 40 8.09 16.90 -15.18
N THR A 41 8.07 17.69 -14.11
CA THR A 41 8.27 17.22 -12.73
C THR A 41 7.14 16.31 -12.28
N ALA A 42 5.89 16.60 -12.64
CA ALA A 42 4.74 15.77 -12.32
C ALA A 42 4.85 14.38 -12.96
N ASN A 43 5.24 14.31 -14.23
CA ASN A 43 5.45 13.04 -14.94
C ASN A 43 6.57 12.21 -14.32
N GLN A 44 7.70 12.84 -13.96
CA GLN A 44 8.79 12.14 -13.26
C GLN A 44 8.32 11.59 -11.91
N PHE A 45 7.54 12.38 -11.16
CA PHE A 45 7.03 11.98 -9.85
C PHE A 45 6.05 10.81 -9.96
N PHE A 46 5.15 10.85 -10.94
CA PHE A 46 4.22 9.77 -11.24
C PHE A 46 4.95 8.50 -11.69
N LEU A 47 5.82 8.60 -12.68
CA LEU A 47 6.55 7.45 -13.23
C LEU A 47 7.41 6.77 -12.17
N ARG A 48 8.10 7.55 -11.33
CA ARG A 48 8.86 7.02 -10.20
C ARG A 48 7.97 6.26 -9.22
N SER A 49 6.79 6.81 -8.89
CA SER A 49 5.85 6.16 -7.96
C SER A 49 5.25 4.89 -8.55
N LEU A 50 4.98 4.88 -9.85
CA LEU A 50 4.52 3.70 -10.59
C LEU A 50 5.59 2.59 -10.60
N VAL A 51 6.84 2.94 -10.89
CA VAL A 51 7.96 1.98 -10.86
C VAL A 51 8.12 1.41 -9.45
N TRP A 52 8.08 2.23 -8.40
CA TRP A 52 8.16 1.72 -7.02
C TRP A 52 7.00 0.83 -6.65
N PHE A 53 5.78 1.13 -7.10
CA PHE A 53 4.64 0.25 -6.89
C PHE A 53 4.81 -1.10 -7.59
N ILE A 54 5.30 -1.12 -8.83
CA ILE A 54 5.56 -2.38 -9.56
C ILE A 54 6.63 -3.21 -8.84
N VAL A 55 7.73 -2.58 -8.40
CA VAL A 55 8.78 -3.25 -7.65
C VAL A 55 8.25 -3.78 -6.31
N GLU A 56 7.48 -2.97 -5.56
CA GLU A 56 6.83 -3.37 -4.31
C GLU A 56 5.89 -4.55 -4.53
N LEU A 57 5.08 -4.53 -5.59
CA LEU A 57 4.21 -5.63 -5.98
C LEU A 57 5.01 -6.92 -6.17
N VAL A 58 6.09 -6.89 -6.96
CA VAL A 58 6.93 -8.07 -7.22
C VAL A 58 7.55 -8.60 -5.92
N ILE A 59 8.17 -7.74 -5.11
CA ILE A 59 8.85 -8.14 -3.88
C ILE A 59 7.85 -8.74 -2.86
N VAL A 60 6.64 -8.19 -2.78
CA VAL A 60 5.57 -8.73 -1.93
C VAL A 60 5.14 -10.12 -2.38
N HIS A 61 4.94 -10.34 -3.69
CA HIS A 61 4.57 -11.66 -4.20
C HIS A 61 5.70 -12.68 -4.00
N CYS A 62 6.96 -12.27 -4.18
CA CYS A 62 8.11 -13.10 -3.83
C CYS A 62 8.11 -13.47 -2.34
N CYS A 63 7.82 -12.52 -1.45
CA CYS A 63 7.78 -12.75 -0.01
C CYS A 63 6.74 -13.82 0.35
N VAL A 64 5.56 -13.73 -0.26
CA VAL A 64 4.46 -14.68 -0.01
C VAL A 64 4.78 -16.04 -0.61
N TYR A 65 5.35 -16.09 -1.82
CA TYR A 65 5.77 -17.35 -2.42
C TYR A 65 6.83 -18.08 -1.60
N LEU A 66 7.81 -17.36 -1.03
CA LEU A 66 8.82 -17.95 -0.17
C LEU A 66 8.22 -18.48 1.15
N GLN A 67 7.21 -17.81 1.69
CA GLN A 67 6.54 -18.26 2.90
C GLN A 67 5.58 -19.45 2.64
N GLN A 68 4.85 -19.43 1.52
CA GLN A 68 3.93 -20.47 1.11
C GLN A 68 4.12 -20.83 -0.38
N PRO A 69 5.05 -21.74 -0.71
CA PRO A 69 5.37 -22.08 -2.10
C PRO A 69 4.23 -22.72 -2.89
N SER A 70 3.21 -23.25 -2.21
CA SER A 70 2.02 -23.85 -2.80
C SER A 70 0.89 -22.84 -3.08
N ILE A 71 1.13 -21.54 -2.88
CA ILE A 71 0.10 -20.52 -3.07
C ILE A 71 -0.35 -20.41 -4.53
N ASP A 72 -1.66 -20.37 -4.74
CA ASP A 72 -2.28 -20.01 -6.01
C ASP A 72 -2.73 -18.54 -5.93
N PHE A 73 -1.89 -17.63 -6.42
CA PHE A 73 -2.16 -16.20 -6.35
C PHE A 73 -3.48 -15.79 -7.01
N GLN A 74 -3.87 -16.45 -8.11
CA GLN A 74 -5.09 -16.12 -8.82
C GLN A 74 -6.31 -16.55 -8.01
N ARG A 75 -6.27 -17.75 -7.43
CA ARG A 75 -7.33 -18.25 -6.57
C ARG A 75 -7.48 -17.38 -5.32
N GLU A 76 -6.37 -17.04 -4.66
CA GLU A 76 -6.40 -16.20 -3.45
C GLU A 76 -6.86 -14.76 -3.77
N PHE A 77 -6.48 -14.19 -4.91
CA PHE A 77 -7.00 -12.89 -5.36
C PHE A 77 -8.50 -12.94 -5.64
N THR A 78 -8.97 -14.00 -6.28
CA THR A 78 -10.40 -14.21 -6.54
C THR A 78 -11.16 -14.36 -5.23
N ALA A 79 -10.64 -15.16 -4.30
CA ALA A 79 -11.19 -15.32 -2.97
C ALA A 79 -11.26 -13.99 -2.22
N PHE A 80 -10.20 -13.16 -2.30
CA PHE A 80 -10.19 -11.81 -1.74
C PHE A 80 -11.28 -10.92 -2.32
N TRP A 81 -11.47 -10.96 -3.64
CA TRP A 81 -12.45 -10.11 -4.32
C TRP A 81 -13.89 -10.51 -4.00
N THR A 82 -14.17 -11.81 -3.96
CA THR A 82 -15.50 -12.38 -3.73
C THR A 82 -15.77 -12.70 -2.26
N TYR A 83 -14.87 -12.35 -1.35
CA TYR A 83 -15.06 -12.62 0.07
C TYR A 83 -16.29 -11.89 0.61
N GLU A 84 -17.18 -12.61 1.29
CA GLU A 84 -18.45 -12.09 1.80
C GLU A 84 -18.46 -12.08 3.33
N GLU A 85 -18.48 -10.90 3.94
CA GLU A 85 -18.56 -10.76 5.41
C GLU A 85 -19.97 -10.44 5.91
N ILE A 86 -20.79 -9.76 5.09
CA ILE A 86 -22.11 -9.23 5.47
C ILE A 86 -23.14 -9.46 4.34
N GLY A 87 -23.00 -10.54 3.57
CA GLY A 87 -23.83 -10.82 2.39
C GLY A 87 -23.52 -9.94 1.16
N PHE A 88 -22.44 -9.16 1.22
CA PHE A 88 -21.90 -8.39 0.10
C PHE A 88 -20.44 -8.80 -0.13
N GLN A 89 -20.07 -8.95 -1.41
CA GLN A 89 -18.69 -9.24 -1.78
C GLN A 89 -17.83 -8.00 -1.52
N GLN A 90 -16.72 -8.21 -0.83
CA GLN A 90 -15.79 -7.18 -0.39
C GLN A 90 -15.30 -6.30 -1.52
N GLY A 91 -15.00 -6.86 -2.70
CA GLY A 91 -14.49 -6.11 -3.86
C GLY A 91 -15.39 -4.95 -4.28
N TRP A 92 -16.72 -5.16 -4.27
CA TRP A 92 -17.70 -4.13 -4.63
C TRP A 92 -17.76 -2.98 -3.64
N LEU A 93 -17.50 -3.24 -2.37
CA LEU A 93 -17.46 -2.20 -1.33
C LEU A 93 -16.10 -1.50 -1.29
N LEU A 94 -15.03 -2.26 -1.49
CA LEU A 94 -13.66 -1.83 -1.33
C LEU A 94 -13.25 -0.81 -2.40
N VAL A 95 -13.61 -1.02 -3.68
CA VAL A 95 -13.26 -0.07 -4.76
C VAL A 95 -13.85 1.33 -4.54
N PRO A 96 -15.17 1.48 -4.28
CA PRO A 96 -15.75 2.79 -3.96
C PRO A 96 -15.12 3.42 -2.72
N LEU A 97 -14.83 2.64 -1.67
CA LEU A 97 -14.20 3.16 -0.46
C LEU A 97 -12.79 3.67 -0.72
N LEU A 98 -11.98 2.97 -1.53
CA LEU A 98 -10.64 3.43 -1.91
C LEU A 98 -10.71 4.75 -2.68
N VAL A 99 -11.61 4.84 -3.67
CA VAL A 99 -11.85 6.06 -4.45
C VAL A 99 -12.31 7.21 -3.55
N LEU A 100 -13.26 6.94 -2.66
CA LEU A 100 -13.81 7.93 -1.73
C LEU A 100 -12.74 8.42 -0.75
N ASN A 101 -11.92 7.52 -0.20
CA ASN A 101 -10.85 7.86 0.74
C ASN A 101 -9.81 8.78 0.06
N GLU A 102 -9.38 8.44 -1.15
CA GLU A 102 -8.48 9.27 -1.94
C GLU A 102 -9.09 10.64 -2.24
N TRP A 103 -10.35 10.66 -2.68
CA TRP A 103 -11.08 11.90 -2.94
C TRP A 103 -11.19 12.79 -1.69
N MET A 104 -11.61 12.21 -0.56
CA MET A 104 -11.74 12.90 0.73
C MET A 104 -10.41 13.49 1.18
N ARG A 105 -9.30 12.74 1.06
CA ARG A 105 -7.97 13.23 1.40
C ARG A 105 -7.60 14.47 0.60
N ILE A 106 -7.83 14.45 -0.71
CA ILE A 106 -7.56 15.60 -1.59
C ILE A 106 -8.41 16.80 -1.19
N THR A 107 -9.71 16.59 -0.98
CA THR A 107 -10.62 17.67 -0.57
C THR A 107 -10.26 18.26 0.79
N GLN A 108 -9.82 17.43 1.76
CA GLN A 108 -9.38 17.90 3.07
C GLN A 108 -8.10 18.75 2.98
N GLU A 109 -7.12 18.33 2.16
CA GLU A 109 -5.90 19.09 1.92
C GLU A 109 -6.20 20.49 1.34
N GLU A 110 -7.22 20.61 0.50
CA GLU A 110 -7.69 21.87 -0.06
C GLU A 110 -8.45 22.73 0.97
N LYS A 111 -9.40 22.14 1.71
CA LYS A 111 -10.22 22.84 2.71
C LYS A 111 -9.39 23.40 3.85
N GLN A 112 -8.37 22.68 4.30
CA GLN A 112 -7.48 23.10 5.38
C GLN A 112 -6.48 24.19 4.96
N ARG A 113 -6.48 24.61 3.69
CA ARG A 113 -5.55 25.61 3.12
C ARG A 113 -4.09 25.33 3.48
N LEU A 114 -3.73 24.04 3.52
CA LEU A 114 -2.39 23.63 3.93
C LEU A 114 -1.33 24.28 3.02
N PRO A 115 -0.20 24.75 3.59
CA PRO A 115 0.86 25.34 2.81
C PRO A 115 1.28 24.44 1.64
N HIS A 116 1.57 25.04 0.48
CA HIS A 116 1.99 24.28 -0.71
C HIS A 116 3.19 23.38 -0.41
N ALA A 117 4.19 23.92 0.30
CA ALA A 117 5.37 23.18 0.75
C ALA A 117 5.01 21.95 1.61
N TYR A 118 3.99 22.06 2.47
CA TYR A 118 3.53 20.92 3.27
C TYR A 118 2.95 19.81 2.39
N ARG A 119 2.10 20.18 1.43
CA ARG A 119 1.44 19.22 0.53
C ARG A 119 2.46 18.49 -0.36
N VAL A 120 3.48 19.19 -0.85
CA VAL A 120 4.60 18.58 -1.58
C VAL A 120 5.42 17.65 -0.67
N ALA A 121 5.72 18.07 0.56
CA ALA A 121 6.44 17.24 1.52
C ALA A 121 5.69 15.94 1.87
N VAL A 122 4.35 15.96 1.91
CA VAL A 122 3.53 14.75 2.08
C VAL A 122 3.74 13.78 0.92
N LEU A 123 3.75 14.27 -0.32
CA LEU A 123 4.01 13.42 -1.49
C LEU A 123 5.43 12.84 -1.47
N GLN A 124 6.43 13.65 -1.10
CA GLN A 124 7.81 13.18 -0.97
C GLN A 124 7.93 12.12 0.13
N LYS A 125 7.29 12.34 1.30
CA LYS A 125 7.21 11.33 2.37
C LYS A 125 6.59 10.03 1.87
N GLN A 126 5.55 10.09 1.04
CA GLN A 126 4.94 8.89 0.46
C GLN A 126 5.95 8.08 -0.37
N GLN A 127 6.83 8.74 -1.13
CA GLN A 127 7.89 8.04 -1.88
C GLN A 127 8.96 7.44 -0.96
N VAL A 128 9.38 8.16 0.08
CA VAL A 128 10.32 7.62 1.09
C VAL A 128 9.70 6.40 1.78
N ASN A 129 8.43 6.47 2.16
CA ASN A 129 7.73 5.34 2.77
C ASN A 129 7.66 4.13 1.84
N ALA A 130 7.50 4.32 0.52
CA ALA A 130 7.57 3.22 -0.44
C ALA A 130 8.95 2.55 -0.41
N TYR A 131 10.05 3.31 -0.38
CA TYR A 131 11.40 2.76 -0.23
C TYR A 131 11.58 1.97 1.07
N LEU A 132 11.11 2.52 2.18
CA LEU A 132 11.22 1.86 3.48
C LEU A 132 10.44 0.54 3.51
N ARG A 133 9.24 0.50 2.91
CA ARG A 133 8.47 -0.76 2.76
C ARG A 133 9.15 -1.76 1.85
N MET A 134 9.69 -1.33 0.72
CA MET A 134 10.50 -2.22 -0.13
C MET A 134 11.70 -2.78 0.65
N GLY A 135 12.36 -1.96 1.47
CA GLY A 135 13.43 -2.41 2.36
C GLY A 135 12.96 -3.44 3.39
N PHE A 136 11.81 -3.20 4.04
CA PHE A 136 11.20 -4.16 4.96
C PHE A 136 10.94 -5.50 4.26
N PHE A 137 10.29 -5.50 3.10
CA PHE A 137 10.01 -6.74 2.38
C PHE A 137 11.27 -7.41 1.83
N ALA A 138 12.29 -6.65 1.42
CA ALA A 138 13.57 -7.23 1.00
C ALA A 138 14.26 -7.97 2.14
N VAL A 139 14.27 -7.39 3.34
CA VAL A 139 14.79 -8.05 4.55
C VAL A 139 13.94 -9.27 4.91
N ALA A 140 12.61 -9.17 4.86
CA ALA A 140 11.72 -10.29 5.11
C ALA A 140 11.94 -11.45 4.13
N ASN A 141 12.07 -11.17 2.82
CA ASN A 141 12.45 -12.16 1.81
C ASN A 141 13.79 -12.81 2.15
N GLY A 142 14.82 -12.01 2.49
CA GLY A 142 16.12 -12.52 2.88
C GLY A 142 16.06 -13.45 4.09
N LEU A 143 15.26 -13.12 5.11
CA LEU A 143 15.04 -13.97 6.28
C LEU A 143 14.30 -15.27 5.93
N LEU A 144 13.29 -15.20 5.06
CA LEU A 144 12.49 -16.36 4.65
C LEU A 144 13.30 -17.41 3.89
N VAL A 145 14.42 -17.04 3.25
CA VAL A 145 15.34 -18.00 2.63
C VAL A 145 16.02 -18.89 3.69
N PHE A 146 16.25 -18.38 4.91
CA PHE A 146 16.92 -19.12 5.97
C PHE A 146 15.96 -19.80 6.95
N VAL A 147 14.83 -19.15 7.23
CA VAL A 147 13.87 -19.60 8.25
C VAL A 147 12.45 -19.37 7.76
N ILE A 148 11.64 -20.43 7.78
CA ILE A 148 10.21 -20.33 7.50
C ILE A 148 9.54 -19.65 8.70
N LEU A 149 9.13 -18.41 8.52
CA LEU A 149 8.44 -17.64 9.55
C LEU A 149 6.94 -17.96 9.55
N PRO A 150 6.29 -18.08 10.73
CA PRO A 150 4.85 -18.18 10.80
C PRO A 150 4.17 -16.94 10.21
N GLU A 151 3.03 -17.13 9.55
CA GLU A 151 2.24 -16.03 8.94
C GLU A 151 1.87 -14.94 9.95
N ALA A 152 1.55 -15.34 11.18
CA ALA A 152 1.26 -14.41 12.27
C ALA A 152 2.43 -13.48 12.56
N ALA A 153 3.67 -13.99 12.54
CA ALA A 153 4.87 -13.20 12.81
C ALA A 153 5.11 -12.16 11.71
N LEU A 154 4.96 -12.56 10.44
CA LEU A 154 5.05 -11.64 9.30
C LEU A 154 3.95 -10.59 9.31
N THR A 155 2.72 -11.00 9.64
CA THR A 155 1.56 -10.10 9.73
C THR A 155 1.77 -9.04 10.81
N VAL A 156 2.12 -9.45 12.03
CA VAL A 156 2.38 -8.53 13.14
C VAL A 156 3.59 -7.64 12.84
N GLY A 157 4.67 -8.21 12.28
CA GLY A 157 5.84 -7.45 11.87
C GLY A 157 5.51 -6.38 10.83
N PHE A 158 4.72 -6.73 9.81
CA PHE A 158 4.28 -5.81 8.77
C PHE A 158 3.37 -4.70 9.31
N LEU A 159 2.35 -5.04 10.09
CA LEU A 159 1.44 -4.06 10.68
C LEU A 159 2.19 -3.13 11.66
N GLY A 160 3.05 -3.69 12.50
CA GLY A 160 3.93 -2.93 13.38
C GLY A 160 4.82 -1.97 12.59
N PHE A 161 5.43 -2.44 11.51
CA PHE A 161 6.23 -1.60 10.62
C PHE A 161 5.42 -0.46 9.99
N LEU A 162 4.21 -0.73 9.50
CA LEU A 162 3.33 0.32 8.98
C LEU A 162 3.00 1.38 10.03
N THR A 163 2.76 0.98 11.28
CA THR A 163 2.52 1.96 12.36
C THR A 163 3.74 2.84 12.63
N LEU A 164 4.96 2.27 12.59
CA LEU A 164 6.20 3.03 12.75
C LEU A 164 6.38 4.07 11.62
N LEU A 165 6.02 3.72 10.38
CA LEU A 165 6.08 4.64 9.24
C LEU A 165 5.16 5.86 9.37
N VAL A 166 4.07 5.75 10.11
CA VAL A 166 3.19 6.90 10.40
C VAL A 166 3.97 7.95 11.18
N PHE A 167 4.68 7.51 12.22
CA PHE A 167 5.46 8.37 13.12
C PHE A 167 6.83 8.78 12.56
N TYR A 168 7.27 8.20 11.46
CA TYR A 168 8.55 8.58 10.84
C TYR A 168 8.58 10.09 10.51
N PRO A 169 9.51 10.87 11.10
CA PRO A 169 9.51 12.32 11.00
C PRO A 169 9.82 12.81 9.58
N LYS A 170 9.42 14.05 9.30
CA LYS A 170 9.58 14.71 7.98
C LYS A 170 11.02 14.69 7.50
N VAL A 171 11.20 14.48 6.20
CA VAL A 171 12.39 14.97 5.48
C VAL A 171 12.38 16.50 5.65
N LYS A 172 13.45 17.02 6.27
CA LYS A 172 13.65 18.45 6.53
C LYS A 172 13.72 19.25 5.23
#